data_AF-A0A401TYI3-F1
#
_entry.id   AF-A0A401TYI3-F1
#
_cell.length_a   1.000
_cell.length_b   1.000
_cell.length_c   1.000
_cell.angle_alpha   90.00
_cell.angle_beta   90.00
_cell.angle_gamma   90.00
#
_symmetry.space_group_name_H-M   'P 1'
#
loop_
_entity.id
_entity.type
_entity.pdbx_description
1 polymer ?
#
loop_
_entity_poly.entity_id
_entity_poly.type
_entity_poly.pdbx_seq_one_letter_code
_entity_poly.pdbx_strand_id
1 'polypeptide(L)'
;MLGRLNHVAIAVKDAKQAAKIYGTAFNAEISDAVPLPEHGVITVFVTLPNTKIEFIEPLGEASPIAKFVERNADGGIHHVCYD
;
A
#
# COMPACT_ATOMS: atom_id res chain seq x y z
N MET A 1 -3.20 15.96 -19.93
CA MET A 1 -1.88 16.32 -19.37
C MET A 1 -1.62 15.40 -18.21
N LEU A 2 -0.37 15.02 -17.96
CA LEU A 2 -0.01 14.17 -16.83
C LEU A 2 0.05 15.01 -15.54
N GLY A 3 -0.62 14.56 -14.47
CA GLY A 3 -0.64 15.22 -13.18
C GLY A 3 0.54 14.89 -12.27
N ARG A 4 0.41 15.23 -10.99
CA ARG A 4 1.41 14.89 -9.95
C ARG A 4 1.35 13.40 -9.61
N LEU A 5 2.41 12.90 -8.97
CA LEU A 5 2.41 11.58 -8.37
C LEU A 5 1.46 11.56 -7.16
N ASN A 6 0.36 10.82 -7.28
CA ASN A 6 -0.62 10.65 -6.22
C ASN A 6 -0.08 9.74 -5.11
N HIS A 7 0.39 8.55 -5.49
CA HIS A 7 0.99 7.59 -4.56
C HIS A 7 1.88 6.57 -5.27
N VAL A 8 2.70 5.88 -4.48
CA VAL A 8 3.38 4.64 -4.85
C VAL A 8 2.77 3.51 -4.05
N ALA A 9 2.23 2.50 -4.72
CA ALA A 9 1.61 1.36 -4.07
C ALA A 9 2.62 0.22 -3.87
N ILE A 10 2.70 -0.30 -2.65
CA ILE A 10 3.56 -1.43 -2.27
C ILE A 10 2.67 -2.56 -1.80
N ALA A 11 2.66 -3.67 -2.53
CA ALA A 11 1.89 -4.85 -2.18
C ALA A 11 2.66 -5.69 -1.15
N VAL A 12 2.00 -6.03 -0.05
CA VAL A 12 2.58 -6.71 1.11
C VAL A 12 1.62 -7.75 1.68
N LYS A 13 2.13 -8.64 2.54
CA LYS A 13 1.30 -9.63 3.25
C LYS A 13 0.55 -9.05 4.45
N ASP A 14 1.09 -8.00 5.07
CA ASP A 14 0.49 -7.30 6.20
C ASP A 14 0.76 -5.80 6.04
N ALA A 15 -0.29 -5.05 5.67
CA ALA A 15 -0.19 -3.61 5.40
C ALA A 15 0.13 -2.81 6.67
N LYS A 16 -0.43 -3.22 7.82
CA LYS A 16 -0.20 -2.55 9.11
C LYS A 16 1.25 -2.71 9.57
N GLN A 17 1.77 -3.94 9.50
CA GLN A 17 3.14 -4.23 9.89
C GLN A 17 4.14 -3.49 9.00
N ALA A 18 3.91 -3.47 7.68
CA ALA A 18 4.76 -2.75 6.75
C ALA A 18 4.76 -1.23 7.02
N ALA A 19 3.60 -0.61 7.17
CA ALA A 19 3.48 0.81 7.46
C ALA A 19 4.09 1.19 8.82
N LYS A 20 3.98 0.31 9.83
CA LYS A 20 4.53 0.54 11.18
C LYS A 20 6.02 0.80 11.16
N ILE A 21 6.78 0.16 10.27
CA ILE A 21 8.23 0.40 10.12
C ILE A 21 8.49 1.89 9.84
N TYR A 22 7.67 2.52 9.01
CA TYR A 22 7.82 3.93 8.65
C TYR A 22 7.44 4.85 9.81
N GLY A 23 6.37 4.51 10.54
CA GLY A 23 6.00 5.22 11.77
C GLY A 23 7.09 5.13 12.84
N THR A 24 7.72 3.97 13.04
CA THR A 24 8.70 3.78 14.13
C THR A 24 10.11 4.22 13.77
N ALA A 25 10.58 3.95 12.54
CA ALA A 25 11.95 4.26 12.14
C ALA A 25 12.12 5.70 11.66
N PHE A 26 11.08 6.28 11.06
CA PHE A 26 11.13 7.59 10.41
C PHE A 26 10.13 8.60 10.98
N ASN A 27 9.37 8.23 12.02
CA ASN A 27 8.35 9.08 12.64
C ASN A 27 7.32 9.62 11.62
N ALA A 28 7.02 8.80 10.61
CA ALA A 28 6.06 9.16 9.57
C ALA A 28 4.62 9.04 10.08
N GLU A 29 3.73 9.90 9.57
CA GLU A 29 2.30 9.79 9.82
C GLU A 29 1.73 8.58 9.06
N ILE A 30 1.05 7.70 9.79
CA ILE A 30 0.42 6.49 9.24
C ILE A 30 -1.09 6.55 9.46
N SER A 31 -1.87 6.12 8.47
CA SER A 31 -3.32 5.97 8.63
C SER A 31 -3.67 4.69 9.37
N ASP A 32 -4.93 4.58 9.80
CA ASP A 32 -5.52 3.27 10.11
C ASP A 32 -5.60 2.41 8.85
N ALA A 33 -5.73 1.09 9.05
CA ALA A 33 -6.01 0.18 7.95
C ALA A 33 -7.49 0.24 7.56
N VAL A 34 -7.73 0.40 6.26
CA VAL A 34 -9.07 0.51 5.70
C VAL A 34 -9.33 -0.68 4.77
N PRO A 35 -10.28 -1.56 5.08
CA PRO A 35 -10.69 -2.59 4.15
C PRO A 35 -11.48 -1.96 3.00
N LEU A 36 -11.14 -2.32 1.76
CA LEU A 36 -11.81 -1.93 0.53
C LEU A 36 -12.28 -3.20 -0.22
N PRO A 37 -13.41 -3.82 0.19
CA PRO A 37 -13.87 -5.09 -0.39
C PRO A 37 -14.09 -5.04 -1.89
N GLU A 38 -14.59 -3.92 -2.42
CA GLU A 38 -14.81 -3.74 -3.86
C GLU A 38 -13.52 -3.76 -4.69
N HIS A 39 -12.39 -3.42 -4.07
CA HIS A 39 -11.07 -3.46 -4.68
C HIS A 39 -10.27 -4.71 -4.29
N GLY A 40 -10.80 -5.54 -3.40
CA GLY A 40 -10.14 -6.75 -2.91
C GLY A 40 -8.82 -6.45 -2.20
N VAL A 41 -8.71 -5.32 -1.50
CA VAL A 41 -7.51 -4.96 -0.71
C VAL A 41 -7.85 -4.33 0.63
N ILE A 42 -6.94 -4.45 1.60
CA ILE A 42 -6.83 -3.55 2.75
C ILE A 42 -5.73 -2.55 2.44
N THR A 43 -5.93 -1.27 2.76
CA THR A 43 -4.94 -0.23 2.52
C THR A 43 -4.48 0.44 3.82
N VAL A 44 -3.21 0.82 3.86
CA VAL A 44 -2.62 1.69 4.90
C VAL A 44 -1.74 2.72 4.22
N PHE A 45 -1.91 3.99 4.57
CA PHE A 45 -1.12 5.07 3.99
C PHE A 45 0.00 5.51 4.92
N VAL A 46 1.15 5.81 4.33
CA VAL A 46 2.19 6.65 4.94
C VAL A 46 2.19 7.99 4.21
N THR A 47 2.01 9.07 4.96
CA THR A 47 1.94 10.43 4.39
C THR A 47 3.33 11.05 4.31
N LEU A 48 3.70 11.53 3.11
CA LEU A 48 4.88 12.35 2.88
C LEU A 48 4.44 13.77 2.50
N PRO A 49 5.31 14.80 2.62
CA PRO A 49 4.95 16.16 2.26
C PRO A 49 4.48 16.34 0.81
N ASN A 50 4.96 15.50 -0.12
CA ASN A 50 4.72 15.64 -1.55
C ASN A 50 3.85 14.53 -2.17
N THR A 51 3.67 13.39 -1.50
CA THR A 51 2.94 12.22 -2.02
C THR A 51 2.60 11.23 -0.90
N LYS A 52 2.11 10.04 -1.22
CA LYS A 52 1.88 8.95 -0.26
C LYS A 52 2.56 7.66 -0.67
N ILE A 53 2.91 6.84 0.31
CA ILE A 53 3.09 5.40 0.11
C ILE A 53 1.77 4.73 0.50
N GLU A 54 1.24 3.89 -0.38
CA GLU A 54 0.06 3.07 -0.11
C GLU A 54 0.48 1.61 0.04
N PHE A 55 0.41 1.09 1.26
CA PHE A 55 0.55 -0.35 1.49
C PHE A 55 -0.77 -1.03 1.19
N ILE A 56 -0.74 -2.03 0.30
CA ILE A 56 -1.91 -2.81 -0.09
C ILE A 56 -1.71 -4.28 0.30
N GLU A 57 -2.67 -4.82 1.03
CA GLU A 57 -2.73 -6.21 1.47
C GLU A 57 -3.91 -6.91 0.79
N PRO A 58 -3.76 -8.15 0.29
CA PRO A 58 -4.88 -8.87 -0.34
C PRO A 58 -6.08 -9.04 0.61
N LEU A 59 -7.27 -8.68 0.14
CA LEU A 59 -8.52 -8.93 0.85
C LEU A 59 -9.43 -9.83 0.01
N GLY A 60 -9.73 -11.01 0.54
CA GLY A 60 -10.54 -12.03 -0.14
C GLY A 60 -9.77 -12.84 -1.19
N GLU A 61 -10.34 -13.97 -1.59
CA GLU A 61 -9.68 -14.95 -2.48
C GLU A 61 -9.49 -14.45 -3.91
N ALA A 62 -10.32 -13.48 -4.33
CA ALA A 62 -10.28 -12.89 -5.67
C ALA A 62 -9.46 -11.59 -5.74
N SER A 63 -8.65 -11.28 -4.72
CA SER A 63 -7.86 -10.05 -4.69
C SER A 63 -6.97 -9.92 -5.94
N PRO A 64 -6.96 -8.75 -6.61
CA PRO A 64 -6.18 -8.56 -7.84
C PRO A 64 -4.67 -8.67 -7.61
N ILE A 65 -4.20 -8.48 -6.37
CA ILE A 65 -2.79 -8.49 -6.01
C ILE A 65 -2.32 -9.81 -5.38
N ALA A 66 -3.23 -10.78 -5.18
CA ALA A 66 -2.90 -12.04 -4.48
C ALA A 66 -1.72 -12.78 -5.12
N LYS A 67 -1.75 -12.98 -6.44
CA LYS A 67 -0.66 -13.65 -7.19
C LYS A 67 0.66 -12.87 -7.14
N PHE A 68 0.59 -11.53 -7.05
CA PHE A 68 1.80 -10.71 -6.93
C PHE A 68 2.47 -10.93 -5.58
N VAL A 69 1.69 -10.89 -4.49
CA VAL A 69 2.19 -11.10 -3.12
C VAL A 69 2.67 -12.55 -2.92
N GLU A 70 2.04 -13.53 -3.56
CA GLU A 70 2.51 -14.92 -3.55
C GLU A 70 3.90 -15.06 -4.19
N ARG A 71 4.11 -14.41 -5.35
CA ARG A 71 5.39 -14.44 -6.08
C ARG A 71 6.48 -13.61 -5.41
N ASN A 72 6.10 -12.55 -4.69
CA ASN A 72 7.00 -11.61 -4.02
C ASN A 72 6.76 -11.70 -2.51
N ALA A 73 7.32 -12.74 -1.89
CA ALA A 73 7.02 -13.10 -0.51
C ALA A 73 7.35 -12.01 0.53
N ASP A 74 8.32 -11.13 0.23
CA ASP A 74 8.73 -10.00 1.06
C ASP A 74 7.99 -8.69 0.69
N GLY A 75 7.05 -8.77 -0.25
CA GLY A 75 6.36 -7.63 -0.83
C GLY A 75 7.13 -6.98 -1.99
N GLY A 76 6.56 -5.91 -2.55
CA GLY A 76 7.20 -5.16 -3.63
C GLY A 76 6.39 -3.98 -4.14
N ILE A 77 7.05 -3.05 -4.84
CA ILE A 77 6.38 -1.93 -5.52
C ILE A 77 5.48 -2.52 -6.61
N HIS A 78 4.18 -2.28 -6.49
CA HIS A 78 3.18 -2.82 -7.41
C HIS A 78 2.89 -1.85 -8.55
N HIS A 79 2.67 -0.57 -8.23
CA HIS A 79 2.38 0.44 -9.24
C HIS A 79 2.65 1.86 -8.72
N VAL A 80 2.61 2.82 -9.64
CA VAL A 80 2.62 4.26 -9.37
C VAL A 80 1.34 4.86 -9.95
N CYS A 81 0.75 5.81 -9.23
CA CYS A 81 -0.48 6.47 -9.63
C CYS A 81 -0.25 7.97 -9.84
N TYR A 82 -0.69 8.50 -10.97
CA TYR A 82 -0.66 9.93 -11.30
C TYR A 82 -2.10 10.47 -11.37
N ASP A 83 -2.26 11.73 -10.96
CA ASP A 83 -3.53 12.47 -11.09
C ASP A 83 -3.94 12.71 -12.56
#